data_AF-Q0RZE2-F1
#
_entry.id   AF-Q0RZE2-F1
#
_cell.length_a   1.000
_cell.length_b   1.000
_cell.length_c   1.000
_cell.angle_alpha   90.00
_cell.angle_beta   90.00
_cell.angle_gamma   90.00
#
_symmetry.space_group_name_H-M   'P 1'
#
loop_
_entity.id
_entity.type
_entity.pdbx_description
1 polymer ?
#
loop_
_entity_poly.entity_id
_entity_poly.type
_entity_poly.pdbx_seq_one_letter_code
_entity_poly.pdbx_strand_id
1 'polypeptide(L)' 'MLFIDAIHVKIRDGQVANRPVYVAIGVTTAGEREILGLWAGDGGEGYGTRTGSFP' A
#
# COMPACT_ATOMS: atom_id res chain seq x y z
N MET A 1 -3.82 4.80 17.12
CA MET A 1 -2.53 4.52 16.44
C MET A 1 -2.81 4.15 15.00
N LEU A 2 -1.95 4.52 14.05
CA LEU A 2 -2.10 4.18 12.63
C LEU A 2 -0.89 3.37 12.18
N PHE A 3 -1.13 2.26 11.50
CA PHE A 3 -0.11 1.44 10.86
C PHE A 3 -0.37 1.39 9.37
N ILE A 4 0.70 1.53 8.59
CA ILE A 4 0.70 1.32 7.15
C ILE A 4 1.62 0.16 6.84
N ASP A 5 1.14 -0.80 6.05
CA ASP A 5 1.95 -1.91 5.54
C ASP A 5 1.87 -1.94 4.01
N ALA A 6 2.92 -2.44 3.35
CA ALA A 6 3.06 -2.53 1.91
C ALA A 6 3.56 -3.92 1.52
N ILE A 7 2.69 -4.70 0.88
CA ILE A 7 3.00 -6.06 0.44
C ILE A 7 3.12 -6.07 -1.08
N HIS A 8 4.28 -6.47 -1.59
CA HIS A 8 4.53 -6.61 -3.02
C HIS A 8 4.01 -7.97 -3.50
N VAL A 9 2.96 -7.97 -4.31
CA VAL A 9 2.36 -9.19 -4.85
C VAL A 9 2.50 -9.24 -6.36
N LYS A 10 2.83 -10.43 -6.89
CA LYS A 10 2.82 -10.67 -8.32
C LYS A 10 1.37 -10.89 -8.78
N ILE A 11 0.82 -9.93 -9.51
CA ILE A 11 -0.53 -10.00 -10.07
C ILE A 11 -0.41 -10.35 -11.55
N ARG A 12 -1.18 -11.37 -11.98
CA ARG A 12 -1.24 -11.78 -13.39
C ARG A 12 -2.53 -11.26 -14.00
N ASP A 13 -2.40 -10.28 -14.87
CA ASP A 13 -3.50 -9.73 -15.68
C ASP A 13 -3.00 -9.57 -17.13
N GLY A 14 -3.01 -10.68 -17.88
CA GLY A 14 -2.32 -10.82 -19.16
C GLY A 14 -0.81 -11.05 -19.02
N GLN A 15 -0.09 -10.11 -18.39
CA GLN A 15 1.33 -10.24 -18.03
C GLN A 15 1.49 -10.25 -16.50
N VAL A 16 2.54 -10.91 -16.00
CA VAL A 16 2.83 -10.93 -14.56
C VAL A 16 3.60 -9.67 -14.18
N ALA A 17 2.99 -8.83 -13.36
CA ALA A 17 3.60 -7.60 -12.84
C ALA A 17 3.66 -7.64 -11.30
N ASN A 18 4.67 -7.01 -10.72
CA ASN A 18 4.73 -6.83 -9.27
C ASN A 18 3.96 -5.57 -8.88
N ARG A 19 2.79 -5.72 -8.26
CA ARG A 19 1.96 -4.61 -7.82
C ARG A 19 2.01 -4.50 -6.29
N PRO A 20 2.39 -3.35 -5.71
CA PRO A 20 2.34 -3.16 -4.27
C PRO A 20 0.89 -3.02 -3.81
N VAL A 21 0.56 -3.61 -2.66
CA VAL A 21 -0.74 -3.48 -2.01
C VAL A 21 -0.51 -2.88 -0.64
N TYR A 22 -1.17 -1.76 -0.36
CA TYR A 22 -1.01 -1.00 0.86
C TYR A 22 -2.25 -1.13 1.73
N VAL A 23 -2.03 -1.45 3.01
CA VAL A 23 -3.08 -1.59 4.01
C VAL A 23 -2.91 -0.49 5.06
N ALA A 24 -4.00 0.18 5.40
CA ALA A 24 -4.08 1.06 6.57
C ALA A 24 -4.85 0.37 7.71
N ILE A 25 -4.19 0.23 8.86
CA ILE A 25 -4.79 -0.35 10.08
C ILE A 25 -4.83 0.69 11.18
N GLY A 26 -6.03 0.96 11.68
CA GLY A 26 -6.26 1.77 12.87
C GLY A 26 -6.28 0.91 14.12
N VAL A 27 -5.73 1.44 15.22
CA VAL A 27 -5.93 0.91 16.57
C VAL A 27 -6.59 1.97 17.42
N THR A 28 -7.76 1.64 17.96
CA THR A 28 -8.54 2.52 18.84
C THR A 28 -7.90 2.64 20.22
N THR A 29 -8.34 3.59 21.03
CA THR A 29 -7.88 3.74 22.42
C THR A 29 -8.29 2.57 23.32
N ALA A 30 -9.25 1.76 22.89
CA ALA A 30 -9.63 0.51 23.55
C ALA A 30 -8.73 -0.68 23.16
N GLY A 31 -7.78 -0.47 22.24
CA GLY A 31 -6.88 -1.53 21.75
C GLY A 31 -7.44 -2.35 20.59
N GLU A 32 -8.63 -2.00 20.08
CA GLU A 32 -9.26 -2.71 18.97
C GLU A 32 -8.62 -2.33 17.63
N ARG A 33 -8.38 -3.34 16.78
CA ARG A 33 -7.77 -3.19 15.46
C ARG A 33 -8.83 -3.20 14.37
N GLU A 34 -8.74 -2.23 13.46
CA GLU A 34 -9.66 -2.08 12.34
C GLU A 34 -8.91 -1.80 11.04
N ILE A 35 -9.35 -2.42 9.93
CA ILE A 35 -8.83 -2.11 8.60
C ILE A 35 -9.56 -0.87 8.09
N LEU A 36 -8.82 0.21 7.93
CA LEU A 36 -9.37 1.50 7.48
C LEU A 36 -9.40 1.61 5.95
N GLY A 37 -8.52 0.88 5.26
CA GLY A 37 -8.47 0.90 3.81
C GLY A 37 -7.43 -0.03 3.21
N LEU A 38 -7.66 -0.37 1.94
CA LEU A 38 -6.76 -1.13 1.08
C LEU A 38 -6.64 -0.41 -0.26
N TRP A 39 -5.42 -0.25 -0.75
CA TRP A 39 -5.16 0.32 -2.07
C TRP A 39 -4.09 -0.51 -2.79
N ALA A 40 -4.38 -0.92 -4.02
CA ALA A 40 -3.38 -1.54 -4.89
C ALA A 40 -2.70 -0.44 -5.71
N GLY A 41 -1.38 -0.30 -5.56
CA GLY A 41 -0.58 0.55 -6.42
C GLY A 41 -0.41 -0.09 -7.79
N ASP A 42 -0.44 0.76 -8.82
CA ASP A 42 -0.03 0.34 -10.16
C ASP A 42 1.48 0.08 -10.13
N GLY A 43 1.83 -1.19 -10.24
CA GLY A 43 3.20 -1.71 -10.10
C GLY A 43 4.16 -1.32 -11.22
N GLY A 44 4.34 -0.03 -11.46
CA GLY A 44 5.09 0.51 -12.59
C GLY A 44 5.88 1.80 -12.37
N GLU A 45 5.70 2.53 -11.26
CA GLU A 45 6.41 3.81 -11.03
C GLU A 45 6.95 3.89 -9.60
N GLY A 46 8.25 3.62 -9.42
CA GLY A 46 8.95 4.04 -8.20
C GLY A 46 9.93 3.07 -7.54
N TYR A 47 10.87 2.49 -8.29
CA TYR A 47 12.18 2.13 -7.70
C TYR A 47 13.29 3.13 -8.10
N GLY A 48 12.92 4.39 -8.29
CA GLY A 48 13.88 5.47 -8.46
C GLY A 48 13.66 6.24 -9.76
N THR A 49 12.93 7.35 -9.65
CA THR A 49 13.33 8.68 -10.16
C THR A 49 12.16 9.65 -10.01
N ARG A 50 12.39 10.73 -9.24
CA ARG A 50 11.73 12.05 -9.30
C ARG A 50 10.19 12.01 -9.13
N THR A 51 9.64 12.58 -8.07
CA THR A 51 9.55 14.04 -7.92
C THR A 51 9.05 14.33 -6.50
N GLY A 52 9.61 15.36 -5.88
CA GLY A 52 9.14 15.84 -4.58
C GLY A 52 7.72 16.41 -4.63
N SER A 53 7.31 16.91 -3.46
CA SER A 53 6.04 17.53 -3.13
C SER A 53 4.86 16.58 -2.91
N PHE A 54 4.77 16.07 -1.69
CA PHE A 54 3.51 16.12 -0.97
C PHE A 54 3.49 17.44 -0.19
N PRO A 55 2.38 18.19 -0.15
CA PRO A 55 2.22 19.32 0.77
C PRO A 55 2.27 18.87 2.23
#